data_AF-A0A919GCC3-F1
#
_entry.id   AF-A0A919GCC3-F1
#
_cell.length_a   1.000
_cell.length_b   1.000
_cell.length_c   1.000
_cell.angle_alpha   90.00
_cell.angle_beta   90.00
_cell.angle_gamma   90.00
#
_symmetry.space_group_name_H-M   'P 1'
#
loop_
_entity.id
_entity.type
_entity.pdbx_description
1 polymer ?
#
loop_
_entity_poly.entity_id
_entity_poly.type
_entity_poly.pdbx_seq_one_letter_code
_entity_poly.pdbx_strand_id
1 'polypeptide(L)'
;MTAPSTYGLSTEARNLHWLLANLVEEVPGLLSVAVVSSDGLLLLSSDPARNGENGDEGAFDGASGGGPGEGPRGSSADLAAIVSGLGSLTMGAARLMDGGKVKQTVVSMRDGNLFVMSIGDGSLLGVHATPESDMSIVAYHMAFFVGRAGHVLTPELRSELRQSMEHEEQVRTPQDRPRLSVRGAAGAGRTAGEPMGSVQ
;
A
#
# COMPACT_ATOMS: atom_id res chain seq x y z
N MET A 1 -12.80 1.40 26.07
CA MET A 1 -13.69 0.95 24.97
C MET A 1 -13.92 2.17 24.10
N THR A 2 -13.00 2.42 23.16
CA THR A 2 -12.96 3.64 22.35
C THR A 2 -12.64 3.23 20.92
N ALA A 3 -13.64 3.33 20.05
CA ALA A 3 -13.50 3.11 18.61
C ALA A 3 -12.69 4.26 17.99
N PRO A 4 -11.92 4.04 16.91
CA PRO A 4 -11.27 5.12 16.19
C PRO A 4 -12.32 5.90 15.40
N SER A 5 -12.30 7.23 15.56
CA SER A 5 -13.24 8.15 14.95
C SER A 5 -12.98 8.29 13.45
N THR A 6 -13.63 7.45 12.63
CA THR A 6 -13.86 7.69 11.21
C THR A 6 -14.79 8.91 11.08
N TYR A 7 -14.24 10.11 11.04
CA TYR A 7 -15.03 11.30 10.76
C TYR A 7 -15.57 11.21 9.31
N GLY A 8 -16.89 11.09 9.17
CA GLY A 8 -17.62 11.51 7.97
C GLY A 8 -17.77 10.54 6.80
N LEU A 9 -17.26 9.30 6.85
CA LEU A 9 -17.52 8.34 5.75
C LEU A 9 -19.00 7.95 5.69
N SER A 10 -19.57 7.96 4.49
CA SER A 10 -20.90 7.46 4.17
C SER A 10 -21.08 6.00 4.61
N THR A 11 -22.34 5.57 4.73
CA THR A 11 -22.66 4.19 5.11
C THR A 11 -22.08 3.20 4.09
N GLU A 12 -22.07 3.60 2.82
CA GLU A 12 -21.56 2.89 1.67
C GLU A 12 -20.04 2.69 1.75
N ALA A 13 -19.28 3.75 2.07
CA ALA A 13 -17.83 3.67 2.29
C ALA A 13 -17.48 2.70 3.43
N ARG A 14 -18.25 2.75 4.52
CA ARG A 14 -18.03 1.89 5.69
C ARG A 14 -18.36 0.42 5.41
N ASN A 15 -19.42 0.18 4.65
CA ASN A 15 -19.80 -1.15 4.20
C ASN A 15 -18.69 -1.75 3.30
N LEU A 16 -18.13 -0.97 2.39
CA LEU A 16 -17.00 -1.42 1.57
C LEU A 16 -15.75 -1.74 2.39
N HIS A 17 -15.43 -0.91 3.40
CA HIS A 17 -14.31 -1.19 4.29
C HIS A 17 -14.52 -2.51 5.06
N TRP A 18 -15.73 -2.73 5.60
CA TRP A 18 -16.09 -4.00 6.24
C TRP A 18 -16.00 -5.18 5.26
N LEU A 19 -16.51 -5.03 4.04
CA LEU A 19 -16.46 -6.08 3.02
C LEU A 19 -15.02 -6.46 2.64
N LEU A 20 -14.12 -5.49 2.63
CA LEU A 20 -12.71 -5.67 2.33
C LEU A 20 -11.96 -6.36 3.48
N ALA A 21 -12.29 -6.03 4.74
CA ALA A 21 -11.77 -6.75 5.90
C ALA A 21 -12.26 -8.21 5.93
N ASN A 22 -13.55 -8.43 5.67
CA ASN A 22 -14.14 -9.77 5.60
C ASN A 22 -13.50 -10.64 4.50
N LEU A 23 -13.03 -10.05 3.40
CA LEU A 23 -12.31 -10.78 2.35
C LEU A 23 -10.98 -11.37 2.87
N VAL A 24 -10.24 -10.62 3.69
CA VAL A 24 -8.98 -11.11 4.28
C VAL A 24 -9.24 -12.18 5.32
N GLU A 25 -10.29 -12.02 6.14
CA GLU A 25 -10.64 -12.97 7.19
C GLU A 25 -11.13 -14.31 6.61
N GLU A 26 -11.92 -14.29 5.54
CA GLU A 26 -12.51 -15.48 4.93
C GLU A 26 -11.54 -16.29 4.07
N VAL A 27 -10.44 -15.70 3.61
CA VAL A 27 -9.52 -16.37 2.67
C VAL A 27 -8.15 -16.60 3.31
N PRO A 28 -7.85 -17.85 3.70
CA PRO A 28 -6.55 -18.21 4.25
C PRO A 28 -5.38 -17.85 3.32
N GLY A 29 -4.36 -17.20 3.88
CA GLY A 29 -3.14 -16.83 3.18
C GLY A 29 -3.19 -15.50 2.43
N LEU A 30 -4.28 -14.72 2.54
CA LEU A 30 -4.23 -13.31 2.14
C LEU A 30 -3.34 -12.53 3.12
N LEU A 31 -2.38 -11.79 2.57
CA LEU A 31 -1.45 -10.95 3.32
C LEU A 31 -1.91 -9.49 3.35
N SER A 32 -2.35 -8.97 2.21
CA SER A 32 -2.88 -7.62 2.11
C SER A 32 -3.81 -7.46 0.92
N VAL A 33 -4.80 -6.58 1.06
CA VAL A 33 -5.70 -6.20 -0.02
C VAL A 33 -5.89 -4.69 -0.05
N ALA A 34 -5.95 -4.15 -1.26
CA ALA A 34 -6.17 -2.73 -1.51
C ALA A 34 -7.16 -2.54 -2.67
N VAL A 35 -8.00 -1.52 -2.56
CA VAL A 35 -8.76 -0.99 -3.69
C VAL A 35 -8.10 0.30 -4.13
N VAL A 36 -7.76 0.37 -5.41
CA VAL A 36 -7.06 1.50 -6.02
C VAL A 36 -7.94 2.06 -7.12
N SER A 37 -8.04 3.37 -7.23
CA SER A 37 -8.67 4.04 -8.35
C SER A 37 -7.82 3.90 -9.61
N SER A 38 -8.42 3.99 -10.79
CA SER A 38 -7.71 3.93 -12.09
C SER A 38 -6.66 5.03 -12.28
N ASP A 39 -6.72 6.12 -11.50
CA ASP A 39 -5.70 7.17 -11.44
C ASP A 39 -4.53 6.84 -10.50
N GLY A 40 -4.56 5.66 -9.87
CA GLY A 40 -3.49 5.13 -9.03
C GLY A 40 -3.58 5.48 -7.55
N LEU A 41 -4.66 6.14 -7.12
CA LEU A 41 -4.86 6.52 -5.72
C LEU A 41 -5.46 5.37 -4.92
N LEU A 42 -4.91 5.11 -3.73
CA LEU A 42 -5.46 4.15 -2.79
C LEU A 42 -6.82 4.67 -2.27
N LEU A 43 -7.86 3.85 -2.39
CA LEU A 43 -9.21 4.13 -1.90
C LEU A 43 -9.51 3.41 -0.58
N LEU A 44 -9.10 2.14 -0.46
CA LEU A 44 -9.34 1.29 0.71
C LEU A 44 -8.18 0.30 0.89
N SER A 45 -7.88 -0.08 2.12
CA SER A 45 -6.84 -1.06 2.47
C SER A 45 -7.26 -1.90 3.68
N SER A 46 -6.76 -3.14 3.74
CA SER A 46 -6.94 -4.04 4.89
C SER A 46 -5.90 -3.86 6.00
N ASP A 47 -4.80 -3.16 5.72
CA ASP A 47 -3.71 -2.99 6.67
C ASP A 47 -4.15 -2.15 7.89
N PRO A 48 -4.13 -2.70 9.13
CA PRO A 48 -4.49 -1.97 10.34
C PRO A 48 -3.37 -1.03 10.84
N ALA A 49 -2.15 -1.10 10.30
CA ALA A 49 -0.96 -0.38 10.78
C ALA A 49 -0.95 1.15 10.50
N ARG A 50 -2.12 1.76 10.26
CA ARG A 50 -2.32 3.21 10.45
C ARG A 50 -3.09 3.56 11.74
N ASN A 51 -3.33 2.59 12.60
CA ASN A 51 -4.20 2.76 13.77
C ASN A 51 -3.56 2.43 15.14
N GLY A 52 -2.23 2.25 15.27
CA GLY A 52 -1.69 1.77 16.56
C GLY A 52 -0.19 1.71 16.84
N GLU A 53 0.67 2.62 16.36
CA GLU A 53 2.06 2.70 16.86
C GLU A 53 2.27 3.93 17.75
N ASN A 54 1.67 3.88 18.95
CA ASN A 54 2.11 4.65 20.12
C ASN A 54 1.78 3.82 21.37
N GLY A 55 2.76 3.07 21.87
CA GLY A 55 2.68 2.41 23.17
C GLY A 55 3.66 1.25 23.34
N ASP A 56 4.90 1.53 23.74
CA ASP A 56 5.39 1.34 25.12
C ASP A 56 6.93 1.28 25.16
N GLU A 57 7.49 1.89 26.20
CA GLU A 57 8.91 2.16 26.42
C GLU A 57 9.64 0.97 27.06
N GLY A 58 10.88 0.70 26.65
CA GLY A 58 11.73 -0.32 27.25
C GLY A 58 13.23 -0.17 26.95
N ALA A 59 13.88 0.66 27.76
CA ALA A 59 15.29 0.72 28.18
C ALA A 59 16.43 -0.07 27.46
N PHE A 60 17.54 0.67 27.19
CA PHE A 60 19.01 0.39 27.24
C PHE A 60 19.48 -1.09 27.14
N ASP A 61 20.52 -1.48 26.39
CA ASP A 61 21.86 -0.89 26.25
C ASP A 61 22.58 -1.54 25.05
N GLY A 62 23.70 -0.96 24.61
CA GLY A 62 24.34 -1.26 23.34
C GLY A 62 25.01 -2.64 23.16
N ALA A 63 25.44 -2.84 21.90
CA ALA A 63 26.36 -3.84 21.35
C ALA A 63 25.73 -5.03 20.58
N SER A 64 25.90 -4.96 19.25
CA SER A 64 26.06 -6.09 18.32
C SER A 64 24.85 -7.03 18.11
N GLY A 65 24.04 -6.74 17.09
CA GLY A 65 23.12 -7.70 16.49
C GLY A 65 22.31 -7.07 15.36
N GLY A 66 22.45 -7.57 14.14
CA GLY A 66 21.59 -7.17 13.02
C GLY A 66 20.14 -7.54 13.31
N GLY A 67 19.31 -6.55 13.62
CA GLY A 67 17.84 -6.66 13.66
C GLY A 67 17.23 -6.10 12.38
N PRO A 68 16.04 -6.57 11.96
CA PRO A 68 15.48 -6.30 10.63
C PRO A 68 15.04 -4.84 10.52
N GLY A 69 15.99 -3.99 10.11
CA GLY A 69 15.70 -2.70 9.50
C GLY A 69 14.85 -2.91 8.24
N GLU A 70 13.68 -2.29 8.25
CA GLU A 70 13.34 -1.23 7.29
C GLU A 70 13.79 -1.50 5.85
N GLY A 71 12.88 -2.10 5.08
CA GLY A 71 12.90 -2.17 3.62
C GLY A 71 11.45 -2.23 3.12
N PRO A 72 11.14 -1.86 1.85
CA PRO A 72 9.78 -1.77 1.34
C PRO A 72 9.09 -3.14 1.40
N ARG A 73 8.34 -3.37 2.48
CA ARG A 73 7.76 -4.66 2.82
C ARG A 73 6.37 -4.42 3.37
N GLY A 74 5.39 -4.53 2.48
CA GLY A 74 4.01 -4.85 2.86
C GLY A 74 3.11 -3.67 3.23
N SER A 75 3.52 -2.41 3.01
CA SER A 75 2.59 -1.30 3.21
C SER A 75 1.50 -1.31 2.14
N SER A 76 0.27 -0.99 2.54
CA SER A 76 -0.84 -0.74 1.62
C SER A 76 -0.55 0.27 0.51
N ALA A 77 0.30 1.26 0.78
CA ALA A 77 0.75 2.24 -0.21
C ALA A 77 1.64 1.60 -1.30
N ASP A 78 2.55 0.69 -0.91
CA ASP A 78 3.39 -0.04 -1.86
C ASP A 78 2.54 -0.95 -2.75
N LEU A 79 1.57 -1.67 -2.16
CA LEU A 79 0.63 -2.49 -2.91
C LEU A 79 -0.18 -1.62 -3.91
N ALA A 80 -0.64 -0.45 -3.48
CA ALA A 80 -1.38 0.47 -4.35
C ALA A 80 -0.56 0.92 -5.57
N ALA A 81 0.70 1.28 -5.35
CA ALA A 81 1.61 1.68 -6.41
C ALA A 81 1.84 0.56 -7.44
N ILE A 82 2.05 -0.68 -6.95
CA ILE A 82 2.24 -1.86 -7.81
C ILE A 82 0.97 -2.14 -8.63
N VAL A 83 -0.19 -2.16 -7.98
CA VAL A 83 -1.49 -2.42 -8.61
C VAL A 83 -1.81 -1.39 -9.68
N SER A 84 -1.57 -0.10 -9.40
CA SER A 84 -1.73 0.99 -10.36
C SER A 84 -0.82 0.82 -11.59
N GLY A 85 0.45 0.50 -11.37
CA GLY A 85 1.42 0.25 -12.43
C GLY A 85 0.99 -0.93 -13.32
N LEU A 86 0.63 -2.06 -12.71
CA LEU A 86 0.16 -3.25 -13.44
C LEU A 86 -1.14 -2.99 -14.20
N GLY A 87 -2.11 -2.30 -13.58
CA GLY A 87 -3.37 -1.94 -14.22
C GLY A 87 -3.15 -1.06 -15.44
N SER A 88 -2.30 -0.04 -15.34
CA SER A 88 -1.97 0.86 -16.45
C SER A 88 -1.30 0.13 -17.61
N LEU A 89 -0.31 -0.71 -17.31
CA LEU A 89 0.43 -1.48 -18.31
C LEU A 89 -0.48 -2.48 -19.04
N THR A 90 -1.26 -3.27 -18.29
CA THR A 90 -2.12 -4.31 -18.87
C THR A 90 -3.28 -3.70 -19.65
N MET A 91 -3.86 -2.60 -19.17
CA MET A 91 -4.87 -1.85 -19.91
C MET A 91 -4.31 -1.24 -21.20
N GLY A 92 -3.07 -0.75 -21.17
CA GLY A 92 -2.36 -0.29 -22.38
C GLY A 92 -2.13 -1.41 -23.39
N ALA A 93 -1.65 -2.58 -22.93
CA ALA A 93 -1.47 -3.75 -23.77
C ALA A 93 -2.80 -4.23 -24.39
N ALA A 94 -3.87 -4.29 -23.60
CA ALA A 94 -5.18 -4.70 -24.10
C ALA A 94 -5.71 -3.77 -25.19
N ARG A 95 -5.46 -2.45 -25.11
CA ARG A 95 -5.78 -1.51 -26.20
C ARG A 95 -4.96 -1.75 -27.46
N LEU A 96 -3.66 -1.98 -27.33
CA LEU A 96 -2.78 -2.25 -28.47
C LEU A 96 -3.14 -3.56 -29.19
N MET A 97 -3.68 -4.52 -28.45
CA MET A 97 -4.04 -5.84 -28.95
C MET A 97 -5.51 -5.96 -29.40
N ASP A 98 -6.31 -4.89 -29.31
CA ASP A 98 -7.78 -4.94 -29.44
C ASP A 98 -8.44 -6.04 -28.55
N GLY A 99 -7.82 -6.33 -27.40
CA GLY A 99 -8.18 -7.44 -26.51
C GLY A 99 -9.34 -7.16 -25.56
N GLY A 100 -9.92 -5.96 -25.59
CA GLY A 100 -11.03 -5.56 -24.73
C GLY A 100 -10.62 -5.23 -23.29
N LYS A 101 -11.54 -5.37 -22.33
CA LYS A 101 -11.30 -5.04 -20.91
C LYS A 101 -10.47 -6.14 -20.23
N VAL A 102 -9.43 -5.73 -19.50
CA VAL A 102 -8.66 -6.63 -18.64
C VAL A 102 -9.56 -7.08 -17.48
N LYS A 103 -9.83 -8.38 -17.41
CA LYS A 103 -10.61 -8.96 -16.30
C LYS A 103 -9.75 -9.13 -15.06
N GLN A 104 -8.57 -9.71 -15.24
CA GLN A 104 -7.67 -10.08 -14.15
C GLN A 104 -6.22 -10.16 -14.63
N THR A 105 -5.29 -9.85 -13.73
CA THR A 105 -3.85 -10.08 -13.86
C THR A 105 -3.39 -10.93 -12.68
N VAL A 106 -2.48 -11.88 -12.94
CA VAL A 106 -1.89 -12.74 -11.91
C VAL A 106 -0.38 -12.72 -12.07
N VAL A 107 0.33 -12.44 -10.98
CA VAL A 107 1.78 -12.48 -10.91
C VAL A 107 2.18 -13.49 -9.83
N SER A 108 2.74 -14.61 -10.27
CA SER A 108 3.26 -15.64 -9.37
C SER A 108 4.74 -15.42 -9.12
N MET A 109 5.12 -15.35 -7.85
CA MET A 109 6.49 -15.17 -7.37
C MET A 109 6.86 -16.38 -6.51
N ARG A 110 8.15 -16.53 -6.22
CA ARG A 110 8.63 -17.63 -5.36
C ARG A 110 7.93 -17.63 -3.99
N ASP A 111 7.78 -16.44 -3.42
CA ASP A 111 7.38 -16.25 -2.03
C ASP A 111 5.98 -15.62 -1.91
N GLY A 112 5.16 -15.71 -2.96
CA GLY A 112 3.80 -15.17 -2.94
C GLY A 112 3.18 -14.99 -4.32
N ASN A 113 1.90 -14.61 -4.31
CA ASN A 113 1.13 -14.32 -5.50
C ASN A 113 0.48 -12.94 -5.38
N LEU A 114 0.46 -12.19 -6.47
CA LEU A 114 -0.28 -10.94 -6.59
C LEU A 114 -1.39 -11.09 -7.62
N PHE A 115 -2.60 -10.76 -7.21
CA PHE A 115 -3.80 -10.76 -8.04
C PHE A 115 -4.31 -9.35 -8.20
N VAL A 116 -4.66 -8.96 -9.42
CA VAL A 116 -5.31 -7.68 -9.71
C VAL A 116 -6.58 -7.95 -10.50
N MET A 117 -7.72 -7.44 -10.04
CA MET A 117 -9.02 -7.60 -10.70
C MET A 117 -9.69 -6.25 -10.89
N SER A 118 -10.28 -6.03 -12.06
CA SER A 118 -11.01 -4.80 -12.35
C SER A 118 -12.34 -4.73 -11.60
N ILE A 119 -12.64 -3.59 -10.98
CA ILE A 119 -13.93 -3.29 -10.37
C ILE A 119 -14.62 -2.20 -11.19
N GLY A 120 -15.71 -2.56 -11.88
CA GLY A 120 -16.45 -1.61 -12.70
C GLY A 120 -15.59 -0.98 -13.80
N ASP A 121 -15.66 0.34 -13.92
CA ASP A 121 -14.96 1.16 -14.92
C ASP A 121 -13.84 2.05 -14.34
N GLY A 122 -13.64 2.05 -13.03
CA GLY A 122 -12.85 3.09 -12.38
C GLY A 122 -11.94 2.64 -11.24
N SER A 123 -11.91 1.35 -10.90
CA SER A 123 -11.14 0.84 -9.77
C SER A 123 -10.54 -0.54 -10.02
N LEU A 124 -9.52 -0.89 -9.25
CA LEU A 124 -8.81 -2.16 -9.25
C LEU A 124 -8.77 -2.71 -7.82
N LEU A 125 -9.04 -4.00 -7.67
CA LEU A 125 -8.77 -4.76 -6.45
C LEU A 125 -7.41 -5.43 -6.58
N GLY A 126 -6.47 -5.11 -5.70
CA GLY A 126 -5.17 -5.77 -5.59
C GLY A 126 -5.10 -6.65 -4.35
N VAL A 127 -4.68 -7.89 -4.50
CA VAL A 127 -4.54 -8.87 -3.40
C VAL A 127 -3.15 -9.49 -3.45
N HIS A 128 -2.42 -9.40 -2.34
CA HIS A 128 -1.18 -10.13 -2.12
C HIS A 128 -1.46 -11.34 -1.22
N ALA A 129 -1.03 -12.52 -1.65
CA ALA A 129 -1.27 -13.78 -0.97
C ALA A 129 0.01 -14.61 -0.85
N THR A 130 0.05 -15.53 0.11
CA THR A 130 1.15 -16.47 0.30
C THR A 130 1.26 -17.45 -0.88
N PRO A 131 2.42 -18.11 -1.09
CA PRO A 131 2.55 -19.08 -2.16
C PRO A 131 1.70 -20.34 -1.95
N GLU A 132 1.30 -20.63 -0.71
CA GLU A 132 0.43 -21.76 -0.35
C GLU A 132 -1.06 -21.48 -0.50
N SER A 133 -1.47 -20.25 -0.80
CA SER A 133 -2.88 -19.90 -0.97
C SER A 133 -3.52 -20.65 -2.14
N ASP A 134 -4.72 -21.17 -1.93
CA ASP A 134 -5.52 -21.74 -3.01
C ASP A 134 -6.02 -20.63 -3.95
N MET A 135 -5.39 -20.55 -5.12
CA MET A 135 -5.72 -19.57 -6.15
C MET A 135 -7.20 -19.59 -6.56
N SER A 136 -7.87 -20.74 -6.50
CA SER A 136 -9.29 -20.86 -6.85
C SER A 136 -10.16 -20.18 -5.80
N ILE A 137 -9.85 -20.34 -4.52
CA ILE A 137 -10.55 -19.68 -3.41
C ILE A 137 -10.31 -18.17 -3.47
N VAL A 138 -9.05 -17.75 -3.66
CA VAL A 138 -8.70 -16.32 -3.80
C VAL A 138 -9.49 -15.70 -4.95
N ALA A 139 -9.47 -16.31 -6.13
CA ALA A 139 -10.19 -15.80 -7.29
C ALA A 139 -11.72 -15.74 -7.07
N TYR A 140 -12.31 -16.75 -6.43
CA TYR A 140 -13.74 -16.79 -6.12
C TYR A 140 -14.14 -15.63 -5.19
N HIS A 141 -13.43 -15.45 -4.08
CA HIS A 141 -13.75 -14.39 -3.13
C HIS A 141 -13.45 -12.99 -3.69
N MET A 142 -12.41 -12.82 -4.52
CA MET A 142 -12.20 -11.59 -5.27
C MET A 142 -13.38 -11.28 -6.19
N ALA A 143 -13.85 -12.26 -6.96
CA ALA A 143 -15.02 -12.06 -7.84
C ALA A 143 -16.28 -11.73 -7.04
N PHE A 144 -16.47 -12.34 -5.87
CA PHE A 144 -17.57 -12.03 -4.96
C PHE A 144 -17.48 -10.59 -4.42
N PHE A 145 -16.28 -10.16 -3.99
CA PHE A 145 -16.04 -8.78 -3.58
C PHE A 145 -16.36 -7.81 -4.71
N VAL A 146 -15.84 -8.03 -5.91
CA VAL A 146 -16.08 -7.18 -7.09
C VAL A 146 -17.58 -7.13 -7.42
N GLY A 147 -18.31 -8.24 -7.34
CA GLY A 147 -19.75 -8.28 -7.59
C GLY A 147 -20.56 -7.42 -6.61
N ARG A 148 -20.18 -7.41 -5.32
CA ARG A 148 -20.84 -6.59 -4.29
C ARG A 148 -20.39 -5.14 -4.33
N ALA A 149 -19.10 -4.90 -4.51
CA ALA A 149 -18.51 -3.56 -4.51
C ALA A 149 -18.80 -2.79 -5.80
N GLY A 150 -18.97 -3.47 -6.94
CA GLY A 150 -19.12 -2.83 -8.25
C GLY A 150 -20.33 -1.89 -8.37
N HIS A 151 -21.42 -2.16 -7.66
CA HIS A 151 -22.59 -1.27 -7.64
C HIS A 151 -22.46 -0.11 -6.62
N VAL A 152 -21.57 -0.27 -5.64
CA VAL A 152 -21.40 0.66 -4.53
C VAL A 152 -20.28 1.67 -4.81
N LEU A 153 -19.22 1.26 -5.51
CA LEU A 153 -18.09 2.10 -5.96
C LEU A 153 -18.47 3.03 -7.13
N THR A 154 -19.51 3.84 -6.94
CA THR A 154 -19.89 4.87 -7.91
C THR A 154 -18.80 5.96 -8.00
N PRO A 155 -18.77 6.78 -9.07
CA PRO A 155 -17.85 7.91 -9.18
C PRO A 155 -17.87 8.86 -7.97
N GLU A 156 -19.05 9.07 -7.37
CA GLU A 156 -19.25 9.92 -6.19
C GLU A 156 -18.58 9.30 -4.96
N LEU A 157 -18.81 8.01 -4.71
CA LEU A 157 -18.19 7.33 -3.57
C LEU A 157 -16.67 7.21 -3.72
N ARG A 158 -16.16 7.02 -4.95
CA ARG A 158 -14.72 7.05 -5.21
C ARG A 158 -14.13 8.42 -4.89
N SER A 159 -14.83 9.50 -5.24
CA SER A 159 -14.40 10.87 -4.93
C SER A 159 -14.41 11.14 -3.43
N GLU A 160 -15.43 10.66 -2.72
CA GLU A 160 -15.52 10.73 -1.25
C GLU A 160 -14.34 10.00 -0.59
N LEU A 161 -14.12 8.72 -0.94
CA LEU A 161 -13.02 7.90 -0.42
C LEU A 161 -11.64 8.51 -0.73
N ARG A 162 -11.49 9.11 -1.91
CA ARG A 162 -10.26 9.82 -2.27
C ARG A 162 -10.03 11.05 -1.38
N GLN A 163 -11.06 11.88 -1.19
CA GLN A 163 -10.96 13.08 -0.37
C GLN A 163 -10.69 12.76 1.10
N SER A 164 -11.22 11.66 1.63
CA SER A 164 -10.92 11.23 3.00
C SER A 164 -9.44 10.84 3.15
N MET A 165 -8.88 10.13 2.17
CA MET A 165 -7.46 9.74 2.16
C MET A 165 -6.54 10.96 2.04
N GLU A 166 -6.88 11.94 1.20
CA GLU A 166 -6.12 13.20 1.05
C GLU A 166 -6.16 14.03 2.35
N HIS A 167 -7.30 14.09 3.04
CA HIS A 167 -7.43 14.77 4.35
C HIS A 167 -6.60 14.10 5.44
N GLU A 168 -6.59 12.76 5.52
CA GLU A 168 -5.76 12.04 6.49
C GLU A 168 -4.26 12.32 6.30
N GLU A 169 -3.81 12.48 5.05
CA GLU A 169 -2.41 12.79 4.75
C GLU A 169 -2.03 14.24 5.09
N GLN A 170 -2.97 15.18 4.97
CA GLN A 170 -2.76 16.60 5.31
C GLN A 170 -2.89 16.93 6.79
N VAL A 171 -3.70 16.17 7.54
CA VAL A 171 -3.83 16.33 9.00
C VAL A 171 -2.59 15.80 9.75
N ARG A 172 -1.73 15.03 9.08
CA ARG A 172 -0.45 14.58 9.64
C ARG A 172 0.51 15.76 9.85
N THR A 173 0.61 16.20 11.11
CA THR A 173 1.42 17.33 11.58
C THR A 173 2.88 17.23 11.09
N PRO A 174 3.60 18.34 10.80
CA PRO A 174 4.99 18.30 10.30
C PRO A 174 6.01 17.52 11.15
N GLN A 175 5.68 17.18 12.40
CA GLN A 175 6.52 16.35 13.27
C GLN A 175 6.45 14.84 12.95
N ASP A 176 5.39 14.36 12.28
CA ASP A 176 5.21 12.96 11.85
C ASP A 176 5.75 12.68 10.44
N ARG A 177 6.34 13.68 9.77
CA ARG A 177 7.03 13.43 8.50
C ARG A 177 8.35 12.72 8.80
N PRO A 178 8.66 11.57 8.16
CA PRO A 178 9.97 10.97 8.29
C PRO A 178 11.00 12.03 7.87
N ARG A 179 11.89 12.40 8.80
CA ARG A 179 12.87 13.44 8.56
C ARG A 179 13.80 12.97 7.45
N LEU A 180 13.54 13.45 6.23
CA LEU A 180 14.46 13.29 5.11
C LEU A 180 15.76 13.98 5.52
N SER A 181 16.75 13.19 5.95
CA SER A 181 18.06 13.69 6.34
C SER A 181 18.76 14.20 5.09
N VAL A 182 18.55 15.49 4.77
CA VAL A 182 19.35 16.20 3.78
C VAL A 182 20.72 16.40 4.39
N ARG A 183 21.57 15.38 4.27
CA ARG A 183 22.97 15.46 4.67
C ARG A 183 23.84 15.25 3.44
N GLY A 184 24.30 16.36 2.88
CA GLY A 184 25.47 16.35 2.00
C GLY A 184 25.40 17.27 0.79
N ALA A 185 25.50 18.58 0.99
CA ALA A 185 25.99 19.49 -0.04
C ALA A 185 26.59 20.75 0.60
N ALA A 186 27.78 20.62 1.19
CA ALA A 186 28.61 21.76 1.52
C ALA A 186 30.09 21.40 1.45
N GLY A 187 30.73 21.84 0.37
CA GLY A 187 32.06 22.46 0.44
C GLY A 187 33.26 21.53 0.46
N ALA A 188 33.68 21.10 -0.73
CA ALA A 188 35.06 20.77 -1.01
C ALA A 188 35.98 21.95 -0.65
N GLY A 189 37.03 21.69 0.14
CA GLY A 189 37.93 22.71 0.67
C GLY A 189 39.35 22.21 0.87
N ARG A 190 40.04 21.93 -0.25
CA ARG A 190 41.47 22.12 -0.54
C ARG A 190 42.53 21.41 0.33
N THR A 191 43.26 20.55 -0.37
CA THR A 191 44.56 19.95 -0.09
C THR A 191 45.70 20.99 -0.05
N ALA A 192 46.50 20.96 1.01
CA ALA A 192 47.93 21.36 1.09
C ALA A 192 48.34 21.19 2.56
N GLY A 193 49.43 20.56 2.98
CA GLY A 193 50.56 19.88 2.37
C GLY A 193 51.49 19.53 3.54
N GLU A 194 52.03 18.32 3.58
CA GLU A 194 53.15 18.00 4.49
C GLU A 194 54.38 18.85 4.11
N PRO A 195 55.28 19.11 5.07
CA PRO A 195 56.46 18.25 5.09
C PRO A 195 56.99 17.87 6.49
N MET A 196 57.60 16.70 6.54
CA MET A 196 58.52 16.22 7.57
C MET A 196 59.76 17.11 7.76
N GLY A 197 60.28 17.13 8.99
CA GLY A 197 61.61 17.63 9.40
C GLY A 197 61.48 18.46 10.68
N SER A 198 62.21 18.26 11.79
CA SER A 198 63.57 17.74 11.96
C SER A 198 63.82 17.43 13.45
N VAL A 199 64.70 16.46 13.69
CA VAL A 199 65.63 16.30 14.82
C VAL A 199 65.67 17.42 15.87
N GLN A 200 65.46 17.06 17.13
CA GLN A 200 66.46 17.16 18.22
C GLN A 200 66.14 16.19 19.35
#